data_AF-A0A967UZE2-F1
#
_entry.id   AF-A0A967UZE2-F1
#
_cell.length_a   1.000
_cell.length_b   1.000
_cell.length_c   1.000
_cell.angle_alpha   90.00
_cell.angle_beta   90.00
_cell.angle_gamma   90.00
#
_symmetry.space_group_name_H-M   'P 1'
#
loop_
_entity.id
_entity.type
_entity.pdbx_description
1 polymer ?
#
loop_
_entity_poly.entity_id
_entity_poly.type
_entity_poly.pdbx_seq_one_letter_code
_entity_poly.pdbx_strand_id
1 'polypeptide(L)' 'GTMGPDVIHAGPGDDIVFALGGDDIVCGGPGRDILYGGTEGDRIIGGTDSELLDLRRDEDTASQDIAVGGPGDD' A
#
# COMPACT_ATOMS: atom_id res chain seq x y z
N GLY A 1 -3.44 4.82 9.37
CA GLY A 1 -3.61 4.01 10.56
C GLY A 1 -3.04 4.78 11.72
N THR A 2 -2.30 4.05 12.55
CA THR A 2 -1.80 4.41 13.86
C THR A 2 -0.32 3.99 13.95
N MET A 3 0.25 3.90 15.14
CA MET A 3 1.62 3.38 15.33
C MET A 3 1.64 1.86 15.58
N GLY A 4 0.52 1.17 15.38
CA GLY A 4 0.42 -0.27 15.51
C GLY A 4 -0.32 -0.88 14.33
N PRO A 5 -0.35 -2.21 14.23
CA PRO A 5 -0.87 -2.91 13.06
C PRO A 5 -2.33 -2.57 12.77
N ASP A 6 -2.59 -2.08 11.55
CA ASP A 6 -3.91 -1.70 11.06
C ASP A 6 -4.34 -2.52 9.84
N VAL A 7 -5.65 -2.62 9.65
CA VAL A 7 -6.27 -3.11 8.41
C VAL A 7 -7.07 -1.97 7.81
N ILE A 8 -6.64 -1.48 6.65
CA ILE A 8 -7.18 -0.29 6.00
C ILE A 8 -7.77 -0.68 4.64
N HIS A 9 -8.97 -0.21 4.36
CA HIS A 9 -9.64 -0.36 3.07
C HIS A 9 -10.17 1.01 2.63
N ALA A 10 -9.61 1.57 1.56
CA ALA A 10 -9.97 2.90 1.06
C ALA A 10 -11.31 2.87 0.32
N GLY A 11 -11.49 1.88 -0.56
CA GLY A 11 -12.73 1.60 -1.25
C GLY A 11 -12.69 2.07 -2.70
N PRO A 12 -13.84 2.38 -3.33
CA PRO A 12 -13.84 2.93 -4.67
C PRO A 12 -13.56 4.44 -4.68
N GLY A 13 -12.68 4.90 -5.57
CA GLY A 13 -12.33 6.31 -5.73
C GLY A 13 -10.83 6.50 -5.91
N ASP A 14 -10.41 7.75 -6.13
CA ASP A 14 -8.98 8.10 -6.07
C ASP A 14 -8.66 8.42 -4.60
N ASP A 15 -8.10 7.46 -3.85
CA ASP A 15 -7.87 7.61 -2.41
C ASP A 15 -6.41 7.95 -2.04
N ILE A 16 -6.23 8.59 -0.88
CA ILE A 16 -4.90 8.78 -0.28
C ILE A 16 -4.90 8.14 1.10
N VAL A 17 -4.09 7.10 1.28
CA VAL A 17 -4.01 6.32 2.52
C VAL A 17 -2.63 6.44 3.13
N PHE A 18 -2.58 6.73 4.44
CA PHE A 18 -1.37 6.67 5.25
C PHE A 18 -1.58 5.63 6.35
N ALA A 19 -0.86 4.52 6.31
CA ALA A 19 -0.96 3.44 7.28
C ALA A 19 -0.15 3.76 8.56
N LEU A 20 1.02 4.39 8.38
CA LEU A 20 1.92 5.01 9.37
C LEU A 20 2.99 4.05 9.89
N GLY A 21 2.80 3.40 11.04
CA GLY A 21 3.78 2.48 11.62
C GLY A 21 3.08 1.29 12.25
N GLY A 22 3.81 0.19 12.44
CA GLY A 22 3.20 -1.13 12.59
C GLY A 22 3.20 -1.87 11.26
N ASP A 23 3.01 -3.19 11.30
CA ASP A 23 2.85 -4.01 10.10
C ASP A 23 1.40 -3.92 9.61
N ASP A 24 1.15 -3.12 8.58
CA ASP A 24 -0.20 -2.81 8.11
C ASP A 24 -0.67 -3.70 6.95
N ILE A 25 -1.99 -3.87 6.82
CA ILE A 25 -2.63 -4.41 5.60
C ILE A 25 -3.49 -3.33 4.98
N VAL A 26 -3.14 -2.88 3.79
CA VAL A 26 -3.83 -1.79 3.10
C VAL A 26 -4.42 -2.29 1.77
N CYS A 27 -5.68 -1.97 1.51
CA CYS A 27 -6.37 -2.24 0.26
C CYS A 27 -6.90 -0.91 -0.32
N GLY A 28 -6.35 -0.48 -1.45
CA GLY A 28 -6.80 0.72 -2.16
C GLY A 28 -8.23 0.55 -2.64
N GLY A 29 -8.48 -0.51 -3.41
CA GLY A 29 -9.74 -0.65 -4.14
C GLY A 29 -9.62 -0.03 -5.53
N PRO A 30 -10.72 0.09 -6.30
CA PRO A 30 -10.65 0.62 -7.66
C PRO A 30 -10.51 2.14 -7.69
N GLY A 31 -9.53 2.63 -8.44
CA GLY A 31 -9.24 4.03 -8.71
C GLY A 31 -7.74 4.31 -8.62
N ARG A 32 -7.35 5.58 -8.77
CA ARG A 32 -5.94 5.98 -8.68
C ARG A 32 -5.61 6.35 -7.25
N ASP A 33 -5.20 5.33 -6.50
CA ASP A 33 -4.86 5.52 -5.09
C ASP A 33 -3.39 5.85 -4.90
N ILE A 34 -3.10 6.59 -3.84
CA ILE A 34 -1.76 6.78 -3.30
C ILE A 34 -1.72 6.16 -1.92
N LEU A 35 -1.02 5.03 -1.79
CA LEU A 35 -0.98 4.24 -0.56
C LEU A 35 0.42 4.29 0.05
N TYR A 36 0.51 4.78 1.28
CA TYR A 36 1.73 4.84 2.09
C TYR A 36 1.63 3.83 3.24
N GLY A 37 2.47 2.80 3.22
CA GLY A 37 2.56 1.82 4.32
C GLY A 37 3.25 2.44 5.52
N GLY A 38 4.49 2.85 5.35
CA GLY A 38 5.31 3.23 6.48
C GLY A 38 6.72 2.72 6.28
N THR A 39 7.44 2.51 7.37
CA THR A 39 8.80 1.95 7.35
C THR A 39 8.84 0.48 7.80
N GLU A 40 7.71 -0.09 8.18
CA GLU A 40 7.61 -1.45 8.74
C GLU A 40 7.06 -2.44 7.68
N GLY A 41 6.75 -3.67 8.10
CA GLY A 41 6.45 -4.82 7.25
C GLY A 41 5.06 -4.78 6.60
N ASP A 42 4.78 -3.71 5.85
CA ASP A 42 3.44 -3.45 5.30
C ASP A 42 3.09 -4.32 4.09
N ARG A 43 1.82 -4.73 4.04
CA ARG A 43 1.20 -5.42 2.90
C ARG A 43 0.18 -4.50 2.25
N ILE A 44 0.57 -3.90 1.14
CA ILE A 44 -0.29 -2.95 0.41
C ILE A 44 -0.73 -3.57 -0.91
N ILE A 45 -2.05 -3.60 -1.10
CA ILE A 45 -2.72 -4.06 -2.32
C ILE A 45 -3.37 -2.84 -2.96
N GLY A 46 -2.80 -2.42 -4.09
CA GLY A 46 -3.43 -1.44 -4.98
C GLY A 46 -4.56 -2.07 -5.81
N GLY A 47 -5.47 -1.24 -6.30
CA GLY A 47 -6.33 -1.57 -7.43
C GLY A 47 -5.62 -1.43 -8.76
N THR A 48 -6.40 -1.55 -9.85
CA THR A 48 -5.92 -1.61 -11.24
C THR A 48 -5.17 -0.37 -11.70
N ASP A 49 -5.42 0.80 -11.07
CA ASP A 49 -4.85 2.09 -11.45
C ASP A 49 -4.09 2.78 -10.28
N SER A 50 -3.82 2.06 -9.18
CA SER A 50 -3.23 2.66 -7.99
C SER A 50 -1.71 2.86 -8.12
N GLU A 51 -1.23 4.04 -7.74
CA GLU A 51 0.20 4.33 -7.60
C GLU A 51 0.65 4.00 -6.17
N LEU A 52 1.37 2.89 -6.03
CA LEU A 52 1.89 2.46 -4.73
C LEU A 52 3.24 3.14 -4.46
N LEU A 53 3.29 3.97 -3.41
CA LEU A 53 4.52 4.61 -2.96
C LEU A 53 4.92 4.05 -1.59
N ASP A 54 5.65 2.94 -1.64
CA ASP A 54 6.29 2.37 -0.46
C ASP A 54 7.60 3.14 -0.18
N LEU A 55 7.74 3.68 1.03
CA LEU A 55 8.84 4.56 1.42
C LEU A 55 9.97 3.82 2.17
N ARG A 56 10.11 2.50 1.98
CA ARG A 56 11.25 1.76 2.53
C ARG A 56 12.58 2.28 1.97
N ARG A 57 13.17 3.23 2.70
CA ARG A 57 14.61 3.48 2.68
C ARG A 57 15.24 2.58 3.71
N ASP A 58 15.71 1.43 3.25
CA ASP A 58 17.12 1.07 3.30
C ASP A 58 17.29 -0.43 3.02
N GLU A 59 18.26 -0.70 2.14
CA GLU A 59 19.05 -1.93 2.04
C GLU A 59 18.41 -3.25 2.50
N ASP A 60 17.62 -3.91 1.64
CA ASP A 60 17.94 -5.28 1.24
C ASP A 60 17.10 -5.72 0.06
N THR A 61 17.71 -6.50 -0.80
CA THR A 61 17.06 -7.14 -1.93
C THR A 61 16.26 -8.35 -1.41
N ALA A 62 14.99 -8.46 -1.77
CA ALA A 62 14.16 -9.68 -1.68
C ALA A 62 13.40 -10.02 -0.37
N SER A 63 12.95 -9.03 0.40
CA SER A 63 11.82 -9.23 1.33
C SER A 63 10.52 -8.91 0.63
N GLN A 64 9.62 -9.86 0.64
CA GLN A 64 8.36 -9.91 -0.10
C GLN A 64 7.35 -8.85 0.37
N ASP A 65 7.26 -7.73 -0.32
CA ASP A 65 6.02 -6.95 -0.33
C ASP A 65 5.39 -7.15 -1.70
N ILE A 66 4.39 -8.01 -1.73
CA ILE A 66 3.66 -8.31 -2.95
C ILE A 66 2.75 -7.12 -3.23
N ALA A 67 3.28 -6.08 -3.87
CA ALA A 67 2.48 -5.11 -4.59
C ALA A 67 1.87 -5.81 -5.81
N VAL A 68 0.70 -6.44 -5.64
CA VAL A 68 -0.08 -6.94 -6.78
C VAL A 68 -0.81 -5.74 -7.38
N GLY A 69 -0.14 -5.03 -8.29
CA GLY A 69 -0.85 -4.27 -9.32
C GLY A 69 -1.51 -5.29 -10.25
N GLY A 70 -2.83 -5.20 -10.43
CA GLY A 70 -3.52 -5.97 -11.46
C GLY A 70 -2.98 -5.63 -12.85
N PRO A 71 -3.26 -6.44 -13.89
CA PRO A 71 -2.85 -6.09 -15.25
C PRO A 71 -3.51 -4.76 -15.64
N GLY A 72 -2.71 -3.69 -15.60
CA GLY A 72 -3.03 -2.43 -16.27
C GLY A 72 -2.90 -2.68 -17.76
N ASP A 73 -4.01 -2.48 -18.48
CA ASP A 73 -3.97 -2.27 -19.93
C ASP A 73 -3.66 -0.78 -20.15
N ASP A 74 -2.39 -0.40 -20.18
CA ASP A 74 -1.90 0.90 -20.66
C ASP A 74 -0.75 0.80 -21.68
#